data_AF-A0A2Z2GTX2-F1
#
_entry.id   AF-A0A2Z2GTX2-F1
#
_cell.length_a   1.000
_cell.length_b   1.000
_cell.length_c   1.000
_cell.angle_alpha   90.00
_cell.angle_beta   90.00
_cell.angle_gamma   90.00
#
_symmetry.space_group_name_H-M   'P 1'
#
loop_
_entity.id
_entity.type
_entity.pdbx_description
1 polymer ?
#
loop_
_entity_poly.entity_id
_entity_poly.type
_entity_poly.pdbx_seq_one_letter_code
_entity_poly.pdbx_strand_id
1 'polypeptide(L)'
;EEPVVIEYLKTPPSRERLVELLRKMNMTPRALLREKGTPYAELGLADPRWSDDELIDFMMAHPILINRPIVETPKGTRLCRPSETVLEILP
;
A
#
# COMPACT_ATOMS: atom_id res chain seq x y z
N GLU A 1 -17.78 -7.07 13.75
CA GLU A 1 -16.51 -7.00 14.51
C GLU A 1 -15.86 -5.66 14.19
N GLU A 2 -15.16 -5.06 15.15
CA GLU A 2 -14.41 -3.84 14.90
C GLU A 2 -13.05 -4.19 14.28
N PRO A 3 -12.57 -3.44 13.27
CA PRO A 3 -11.29 -3.73 12.64
C PRO A 3 -10.12 -3.42 13.57
N VAL A 4 -9.05 -4.19 13.48
CA VAL A 4 -7.76 -3.81 14.05
C VAL A 4 -7.19 -2.66 13.22
N VAL A 5 -7.05 -1.48 13.81
CA VAL A 5 -6.54 -0.28 13.12
C VAL A 5 -5.03 -0.15 13.33
N ILE A 6 -4.28 -0.15 12.22
CA ILE A 6 -2.82 0.05 12.24
C ILE A 6 -2.52 1.44 11.67
N GLU A 7 -1.88 2.30 12.47
CA GLU A 7 -1.39 3.60 12.02
C GLU A 7 -0.07 3.43 11.26
N TYR A 8 -0.16 3.02 9.99
CA TYR A 8 0.97 2.61 9.16
C TYR A 8 2.10 3.64 9.01
N LEU A 9 1.85 4.92 9.29
CA LEU A 9 2.89 5.96 9.32
C LEU A 9 3.76 5.89 10.58
N LYS A 10 3.22 5.42 11.70
CA LYS A 10 3.96 5.20 12.96
C LYS A 10 4.48 3.78 13.08
N THR A 11 3.67 2.81 12.66
CA THR A 11 3.97 1.38 12.70
C THR A 11 3.79 0.78 11.30
N PRO A 12 4.72 1.06 10.37
CA PRO A 12 4.63 0.50 9.02
C PRO A 12 4.70 -1.03 9.04
N PRO A 13 4.12 -1.71 8.03
CA PRO A 13 4.31 -3.14 7.88
C PRO A 13 5.81 -3.46 7.66
N SER A 14 6.24 -4.68 7.99
CA SER A 14 7.55 -5.17 7.53
C SER A 14 7.57 -5.31 6.01
N ARG A 15 8.76 -5.45 5.41
CA ARG A 15 8.89 -5.67 3.96
C ARG A 15 8.13 -6.91 3.53
N GLU A 16 8.28 -8.01 4.26
CA GLU A 16 7.63 -9.30 3.98
C GLU A 16 6.12 -9.15 4.01
N ARG A 17 5.61 -8.40 4.99
CA ARG A 17 4.18 -8.12 5.13
C ARG A 17 3.66 -7.23 4.01
N LEU A 18 4.41 -6.21 3.60
CA LEU A 18 4.02 -5.35 2.47
C LEU A 18 3.95 -6.15 1.16
N VAL A 19 4.94 -7.02 0.92
CA VAL A 19 4.96 -7.93 -0.23
C VAL A 19 3.78 -8.90 -0.18
N GLU A 20 3.45 -9.45 0.99
CA GLU A 20 2.28 -10.31 1.15
C GLU A 20 0.97 -9.56 0.81
N LEU A 21 0.80 -8.34 1.32
CA LEU A 21 -0.37 -7.51 1.03
C LEU A 21 -0.51 -7.21 -0.47
N LEU A 22 0.60 -6.86 -1.15
CA LEU A 22 0.63 -6.65 -2.60
C LEU A 22 0.15 -7.88 -3.37
N ARG A 23 0.62 -9.08 -2.99
CA ARG A 23 0.15 -10.34 -3.58
C ARG A 23 -1.34 -10.57 -3.33
N LYS A 24 -1.83 -10.37 -2.11
CA LYS A 24 -3.25 -10.54 -1.77
C LYS A 24 -4.16 -9.56 -2.49
N MET A 25 -3.68 -8.34 -2.76
CA MET A 25 -4.38 -7.34 -3.57
C MET A 25 -4.25 -7.57 -5.08
N ASN A 26 -3.42 -8.52 -5.52
CA ASN A 26 -3.02 -8.71 -6.91
C ASN A 26 -2.55 -7.39 -7.57
N MET A 27 -1.66 -6.67 -6.87
CA MET A 27 -1.24 -5.32 -7.23
C MET A 27 0.28 -5.21 -7.29
N THR A 28 0.80 -4.50 -8.28
CA THR A 28 2.23 -4.16 -8.37
C THR A 28 2.59 -3.07 -7.34
N PRO A 29 3.83 -3.02 -6.81
CA PRO A 29 4.32 -1.91 -5.97
C PRO A 29 4.04 -0.53 -6.55
N ARG A 30 4.24 -0.35 -7.86
CA ARG A 30 4.00 0.91 -8.57
C ARG A 30 2.56 1.40 -8.43
N ALA A 31 1.59 0.51 -8.56
CA ALA A 31 0.17 0.84 -8.41
C ALA A 31 -0.22 1.17 -6.96
N LEU A 32 0.59 0.77 -5.97
CA LEU A 32 0.38 1.09 -4.57
C LEU A 32 0.98 2.45 -4.17
N LEU A 33 1.80 3.07 -5.01
CA LEU A 33 2.41 4.36 -4.68
C LEU A 33 1.37 5.46 -4.54
N ARG A 34 1.52 6.26 -3.50
CA ARG A 34 0.75 7.47 -3.27
C ARG A 34 1.52 8.65 -3.83
N GLU A 35 0.96 9.34 -4.81
CA GLU A 35 1.60 10.52 -5.40
C GLU A 35 1.39 11.78 -4.53
N LYS A 36 0.13 12.13 -4.27
CA LYS A 36 -0.24 13.41 -3.67
C LYS A 36 0.16 13.52 -2.19
N GLY A 37 0.91 14.58 -1.86
CA GLY A 37 1.34 14.89 -0.49
C GLY A 37 2.39 13.92 0.03
N THR A 38 3.32 13.52 -0.84
CA THR A 38 4.41 12.58 -0.57
C THR A 38 5.66 13.03 -1.36
N PRO A 39 6.86 12.49 -1.06
CA PRO A 39 8.07 12.79 -1.83
C PRO A 39 8.12 12.08 -3.20
N TYR A 40 7.02 11.53 -3.72
CA TYR A 40 6.97 10.77 -4.98
C TYR A 40 7.61 11.51 -6.17
N ALA A 41 7.30 12.80 -6.32
CA ALA A 41 7.84 13.63 -7.40
C ALA A 41 9.32 13.99 -7.17
N GLU A 42 9.68 14.33 -5.94
CA GLU A 42 11.05 14.69 -5.53
C GLU A 42 12.03 13.51 -5.72
N LEU A 43 11.56 12.30 -5.46
CA LEU A 43 12.31 11.04 -5.64
C LEU A 43 12.26 10.51 -7.08
N GLY A 44 11.51 11.15 -7.98
CA GLY A 44 11.41 10.74 -9.38
C GLY A 44 10.80 9.35 -9.57
N LEU A 45 9.83 8.95 -8.74
CA LEU A 45 9.28 7.58 -8.75
C LEU A 45 8.38 7.29 -9.95
N ALA A 46 7.99 8.32 -10.71
CA ALA A 46 7.30 8.18 -11.99
C ALA A 46 8.17 7.51 -13.07
N ASP A 47 9.49 7.51 -12.90
CA ASP A 47 10.41 6.92 -13.86
C ASP A 47 10.19 5.39 -13.95
N PRO A 48 9.92 4.82 -15.14
CA PRO A 48 9.73 3.38 -15.32
C PRO A 48 10.99 2.56 -15.08
N ARG A 49 12.17 3.20 -14.92
CA ARG A 49 13.42 2.49 -14.61
C ARG A 49 13.40 1.75 -13.27
N TRP A 50 12.60 2.22 -12.31
CA TRP A 50 12.54 1.63 -10.98
C TRP A 50 11.86 0.27 -11.00
N SER A 51 12.58 -0.72 -10.50
CA SER A 51 12.08 -2.08 -10.29
C SER A 51 11.10 -2.17 -9.12
N ASP A 52 10.32 -3.24 -9.08
CA ASP A 52 9.35 -3.49 -8.00
C ASP A 52 10.02 -3.55 -6.63
N ASP A 53 11.21 -4.15 -6.52
CA ASP A 53 11.97 -4.22 -5.27
C ASP A 53 12.47 -2.85 -4.81
N GLU A 54 12.96 -2.01 -5.72
CA GLU A 54 13.38 -0.64 -5.40
C GLU A 54 12.19 0.23 -4.96
N LEU A 55 11.03 0.06 -5.61
CA LEU A 55 9.81 0.76 -5.19
C LEU A 55 9.35 0.33 -3.79
N ILE A 56 9.51 -0.95 -3.44
CA ILE A 56 9.29 -1.44 -2.08
C ILE A 56 10.30 -0.81 -1.11
N ASP A 57 11.58 -0.72 -1.47
CA ASP A 57 12.59 -0.03 -0.65
C ASP A 57 12.21 1.42 -0.36
N PHE A 58 11.73 2.16 -1.38
CA PHE A 58 11.23 3.52 -1.16
C PHE A 58 10.03 3.56 -0.22
N MET A 59 9.07 2.63 -0.34
CA MET A 59 7.93 2.55 0.58
C MET A 59 8.36 2.22 2.01
N MET A 60 9.39 1.40 2.20
CA MET A 60 9.95 1.08 3.52
C MET A 60 10.69 2.27 4.13
N ALA A 61 11.47 3.00 3.33
CA ALA A 61 12.17 4.21 3.76
C ALA A 61 11.21 5.39 4.01
N HIS A 62 10.12 5.46 3.26
CA HIS A 62 9.12 6.51 3.34
C HIS A 62 7.70 5.92 3.37
N PRO A 63 7.21 5.43 4.54
CA PRO A 63 5.89 4.81 4.65
C PRO A 63 4.74 5.66 4.10
N ILE A 64 4.90 7.00 4.06
CA ILE A 64 3.92 7.93 3.47
C ILE A 64 3.65 7.67 1.98
N LEU A 65 4.56 6.99 1.27
CA LEU A 65 4.39 6.55 -0.12
C LEU A 65 3.41 5.38 -0.26
N ILE A 66 3.08 4.66 0.82
CA ILE A 66 2.08 3.59 0.78
C ILE A 66 0.69 4.24 0.70
N ASN A 67 -0.05 3.95 -0.37
CA ASN A 67 -1.41 4.45 -0.55
C ASN A 67 -2.39 3.78 0.42
N ARG A 68 -3.46 4.50 0.77
CA ARG A 68 -4.34 4.17 1.90
C ARG A 68 -5.82 4.41 1.61
N PRO A 69 -6.73 3.71 2.32
CA PRO A 69 -6.47 2.62 3.26
C PRO A 69 -6.30 1.27 2.56
N ILE A 70 -5.43 0.40 3.10
CA ILE A 70 -5.41 -1.03 2.79
C ILE A 70 -6.26 -1.73 3.85
N VAL A 71 -7.21 -2.55 3.41
CA VAL A 71 -8.07 -3.34 4.30
C VAL A 71 -7.89 -4.82 3.98
N GLU A 72 -7.73 -5.64 5.01
CA GLU A 72 -7.65 -7.10 4.92
C GLU A 72 -8.75 -7.72 5.76
N THR A 73 -9.48 -8.67 5.17
CA THR A 73 -10.50 -9.49 5.83
C THR A 73 -10.32 -10.96 5.39
N PRO A 74 -11.05 -11.92 5.99
CA PRO A 74 -11.06 -13.30 5.49
C PRO A 74 -11.55 -13.44 4.04
N LYS A 75 -12.32 -12.48 3.51
CA LYS A 75 -12.80 -12.50 2.12
C LYS A 75 -11.77 -11.94 1.12
N GLY A 76 -10.77 -11.19 1.58
CA GLY A 76 -9.70 -10.69 0.72
C GLY A 76 -9.02 -9.42 1.24
N THR A 77 -8.11 -8.89 0.42
CA THR A 77 -7.38 -7.65 0.70
C THR A 77 -7.59 -6.65 -0.44
N ARG A 78 -7.80 -5.38 -0.11
CA ARG A 78 -8.00 -4.30 -1.08
C ARG A 78 -7.34 -3.00 -0.63
N LEU A 79 -6.81 -2.25 -1.59
CA LEU A 79 -6.63 -0.80 -1.46
C LEU A 79 -8.01 -0.17 -1.70
N CYS A 80 -8.66 0.33 -0.65
CA CYS A 80 -10.04 0.82 -0.73
C CYS A 80 -10.08 2.26 -1.25
N ARG A 81 -9.76 2.41 -2.53
CA ARG A 81 -9.84 3.67 -3.29
C ARG A 81 -10.59 3.42 -4.60
N PRO A 82 -11.89 3.75 -4.68
CA PRO A 82 -12.65 4.53 -3.70
C PRO A 82 -13.07 3.71 -2.47
N SER A 83 -13.54 4.38 -1.41
CA SER A 83 -13.79 3.76 -0.10
C SER A 83 -14.75 2.57 -0.14
N GLU A 84 -15.75 2.63 -1.00
CA GLU A 84 -16.78 1.61 -1.24
C GLU A 84 -16.22 0.27 -1.73
N THR A 85 -14.98 0.24 -2.25
CA THR A 85 -14.28 -1.02 -2.59
C THR A 85 -14.17 -1.94 -1.37
N VAL A 86 -14.22 -1.41 -0.15
CA VAL A 86 -14.26 -2.22 1.08
C VAL A 86 -15.47 -3.14 1.13
N LEU A 87 -16.61 -2.75 0.55
CA LEU A 87 -17.86 -3.50 0.59
C LEU A 87 -17.73 -4.86 -0.10
N GLU A 88 -16.83 -5.00 -1.07
CA GLU A 88 -16.55 -6.26 -1.76
C GLU A 88 -15.92 -7.32 -0.83
N ILE A 89 -15.27 -6.88 0.24
CA ILE A 89 -14.51 -7.74 1.16
C ILE A 89 -15.06 -7.71 2.58
N LEU A 90 -16.17 -7.03 2.86
CA LEU A 90 -16.81 -7.10 4.19
C LEU A 90 -17.54 -8.44 4.37
N PRO A 91 -17.45 -9.07 5.55
CA PRO A 91 -18.15 -10.31 5.88
C PRO A 91 -19.67 -10.19 5.77
#